data_AF-A0A151I8N8-F1
#
_entry.id   AF-A0A151I8N8-F1
#
_cell.length_a   1.000
_cell.length_b   1.000
_cell.length_c   1.000
_cell.angle_alpha   90.00
_cell.angle_beta   90.00
_cell.angle_gamma   90.00
#
_symmetry.space_group_name_H-M   'P 1'
#
loop_
_entity.id
_entity.type
_entity.pdbx_description
1 polymer ?
#
loop_
_entity_poly.entity_id
_entity_poly.type
_entity_poly.pdbx_seq_one_letter_code
_entity_poly.pdbx_strand_id
1 'polypeptide(L)'
;METESSSDCEISDETDSDMDYKPRSKIPKLISQAVLNDVVRNLGLPKDGSEYLASFLKESNLLEPKTKVSFYRNREMKFRQYFSKDEVHSLVYCTNIKGLINELKPNCYDAKDWRVFIDSSKRSIKAVLLHNTNVYAPVPIAHSTVMQEKYVNMDILLKKIDYKTHEWQVCGDLKILTILLGQQSGFTKFPCYLCLWDSRDRENHYVKRNWPTRISLTPGSQNVIHKPLVDSSKILIPPLHIKLGIMKQFVKALDRSGPCFGYLVDKFPTLSEAKLKEGVFDGPQIRTMFRDTAFTNTMNRKEKEAWQSFKAVAQNFLGNKKSPHYKQIVAKMISDFQKLKCNMNLKLHFLDSHLDKFPHNLGDFSKEQGERFHQDMKVMETRYQGRLDFNMMADFCWTLERESAESRKRKRTSLHRSFEDKRTRYSSRQETD
;
A
#
# COMPACT_ATOMS: atom_id res chain seq x y z
N MET A 1 -77.89 -29.34 10.22
CA MET A 1 -78.27 -27.97 10.58
C MET A 1 -77.19 -27.50 11.53
N GLU A 2 -76.15 -26.84 11.01
CA GLU A 2 -76.14 -25.37 10.76
C GLU A 2 -76.29 -24.64 12.11
N THR A 3 -75.37 -23.80 12.59
CA THR A 3 -74.55 -22.80 11.87
C THR A 3 -73.46 -22.20 12.77
N GLU A 4 -72.27 -22.03 12.19
CA GLU A 4 -71.43 -20.81 12.09
C GLU A 4 -71.13 -19.99 13.37
N SER A 5 -69.90 -19.89 13.88
CA SER A 5 -68.65 -19.32 13.33
C SER A 5 -68.64 -17.80 13.12
N SER A 6 -68.04 -17.07 14.06
CA SER A 6 -67.31 -15.83 13.78
C SER A 6 -66.01 -15.90 14.59
N SER A 7 -64.89 -16.11 13.91
CA SER A 7 -63.55 -16.15 14.50
C SER A 7 -62.91 -14.78 14.36
N ASP A 8 -62.76 -14.07 15.48
CA ASP A 8 -61.74 -13.04 15.60
C ASP A 8 -60.61 -13.60 16.47
N CYS A 9 -59.42 -13.66 15.86
CA CYS A 9 -58.20 -14.15 16.48
C CYS A 9 -57.67 -13.11 17.48
N GLU A 10 -57.93 -13.32 18.77
CA GLU A 10 -57.08 -12.77 19.83
C GLU A 10 -55.88 -13.69 20.01
N ILE A 11 -54.73 -13.30 19.44
CA ILE A 11 -53.43 -13.87 19.81
C ILE A 11 -53.05 -13.20 21.14
N SER A 12 -53.19 -13.96 22.22
CA SER A 12 -52.71 -13.64 23.55
C SER A 12 -51.20 -13.50 23.54
N ASP A 13 -50.71 -12.32 23.93
CA ASP A 13 -49.30 -12.05 24.24
C ASP A 13 -48.81 -13.05 25.31
N GLU A 14 -47.90 -13.94 24.90
CA GLU A 14 -47.11 -14.74 25.82
C GLU A 14 -46.26 -13.79 26.68
N THR A 15 -46.63 -13.73 27.95
CA THR A 15 -45.90 -13.07 29.01
C THR A 15 -44.60 -13.84 29.25
N ASP A 16 -43.52 -13.44 28.57
CA ASP A 16 -42.18 -13.85 28.95
C ASP A 16 -41.85 -13.16 30.28
N SER A 17 -41.97 -13.95 31.35
CA SER A 17 -41.79 -13.56 32.73
C SER A 17 -40.47 -12.82 32.90
N ASP A 18 -40.57 -11.58 33.38
CA ASP A 18 -39.48 -10.69 33.75
C ASP A 18 -38.62 -11.37 34.82
N MET A 19 -37.64 -12.16 34.37
CA MET A 19 -36.61 -12.78 35.19
C MET A 19 -35.80 -11.65 35.84
N ASP A 20 -36.11 -11.36 37.10
CA ASP A 20 -35.39 -10.51 38.06
C ASP A 20 -34.05 -9.99 37.50
N TYR A 21 -34.11 -8.84 36.83
CA TYR A 21 -32.92 -8.11 36.43
C TYR A 21 -32.19 -7.70 37.70
N LYS A 22 -31.21 -8.50 38.13
CA LYS A 22 -30.25 -8.09 39.15
C LYS A 22 -29.38 -7.00 38.54
N PRO A 23 -29.49 -5.72 38.94
CA PRO A 23 -28.59 -4.70 38.45
C PRO A 23 -27.18 -5.10 38.86
N ARG A 24 -26.33 -5.44 37.89
CA ARG A 24 -24.90 -5.48 38.15
C ARG A 24 -24.54 -4.07 38.59
N SER A 25 -24.21 -3.90 39.87
CA SER A 25 -23.66 -2.67 40.44
C SER A 25 -22.24 -2.40 39.91
N LYS A 26 -22.07 -2.40 38.59
CA LYS A 26 -20.89 -1.81 37.98
C LYS A 26 -21.18 -0.31 37.94
N ILE A 27 -20.76 0.37 39.00
CA ILE A 27 -20.54 1.83 38.96
C ILE A 27 -19.88 2.12 37.60
N PRO A 28 -20.48 2.97 36.75
CA PRO A 28 -19.92 3.26 35.44
C PRO A 28 -18.48 3.74 35.61
N LYS A 29 -17.52 2.98 35.06
CA LYS A 29 -16.11 3.38 35.10
C LYS A 29 -15.95 4.61 34.21
N LEU A 30 -15.57 5.74 34.82
CA LEU A 30 -15.27 6.96 34.10
C LEU A 30 -14.19 6.71 33.04
N ILE A 31 -14.30 7.43 31.93
CA ILE A 31 -13.37 7.32 30.80
C ILE A 31 -12.13 8.14 31.12
N SER A 32 -10.97 7.47 31.18
CA SER A 32 -9.67 8.13 31.31
C SER A 32 -9.23 8.79 30.00
N GLN A 33 -8.27 9.71 30.07
CA GLN A 33 -7.65 10.32 28.90
C GLN A 33 -7.14 9.26 27.90
N ALA A 34 -6.50 8.19 28.39
CA ALA A 34 -5.96 7.11 27.55
C ALA A 34 -7.07 6.38 26.77
N VAL A 35 -8.17 6.06 27.46
CA VAL A 35 -9.32 5.40 26.81
C VAL A 35 -9.98 6.34 25.80
N LEU A 36 -10.13 7.63 26.13
CA LEU A 36 -10.70 8.63 25.22
C LEU A 36 -9.82 8.85 23.99
N ASN A 37 -8.49 8.94 24.16
CA ASN A 37 -7.52 9.03 23.07
C ASN A 37 -7.68 7.85 22.11
N ASP A 38 -7.77 6.63 22.63
CA ASP A 38 -7.98 5.46 21.80
C ASP A 38 -9.34 5.50 21.09
N VAL A 39 -10.42 5.93 21.74
CA VAL A 39 -11.73 6.12 21.05
C VAL A 39 -11.59 7.11 19.89
N VAL A 40 -10.98 8.27 20.12
CA VAL A 40 -10.74 9.29 19.10
C VAL A 40 -9.93 8.73 17.92
N ARG A 41 -8.84 8.00 18.19
CA ARG A 41 -8.03 7.34 17.16
C ARG A 41 -8.86 6.30 16.39
N ASN A 42 -9.67 5.51 17.10
CA ASN A 42 -10.48 4.47 16.49
C ASN A 42 -11.61 5.00 15.60
N LEU A 43 -12.19 6.14 15.99
CA LEU A 43 -13.16 6.89 15.18
C LEU A 43 -12.49 7.74 14.10
N GLY A 44 -11.16 7.91 14.16
CA GLY A 44 -10.42 8.74 13.24
C GLY A 44 -10.86 10.19 13.25
N LEU A 45 -11.15 10.77 14.41
CA LEU A 45 -11.67 12.13 14.46
C LEU A 45 -10.58 13.18 14.16
N PRO A 46 -10.90 14.25 13.40
CA PRO A 46 -10.06 15.45 13.33
C PRO A 46 -10.00 16.13 14.71
N LYS A 47 -9.10 17.10 14.88
CA LYS A 47 -8.82 17.72 16.20
C LYS A 47 -10.05 18.39 16.81
N ASP A 48 -10.74 19.19 16.02
CA ASP A 48 -12.02 19.85 16.34
C ASP A 48 -13.10 18.83 16.73
N GLY A 49 -13.28 17.77 15.95
CA GLY A 49 -14.23 16.70 16.26
C GLY A 49 -13.85 15.92 17.54
N SER A 50 -12.55 15.77 17.81
CA SER A 50 -12.05 15.13 19.03
C SER A 50 -12.31 15.99 20.26
N GLU A 51 -12.06 17.30 20.13
CA GLU A 51 -12.33 18.28 21.17
C GLU A 51 -13.82 18.37 21.49
N TYR A 52 -14.67 18.41 20.46
CA TYR A 52 -16.13 18.41 20.61
C TYR A 52 -16.61 17.15 21.36
N LEU A 53 -16.17 15.96 20.93
CA LEU A 53 -16.51 14.70 21.62
C LEU A 53 -16.06 14.73 23.09
N ALA A 54 -14.85 15.23 23.36
CA ALA A 54 -14.35 15.34 24.72
C ALA A 54 -15.16 16.32 25.57
N SER A 55 -15.58 17.47 25.01
CA SER A 55 -16.45 18.43 25.70
C SER A 55 -17.80 17.80 26.06
N PHE A 56 -18.44 17.17 25.07
CA PHE A 56 -19.73 16.50 25.24
C PHE A 56 -19.69 15.43 26.34
N LEU A 57 -18.65 14.59 26.37
CA LEU A 57 -18.48 13.57 27.41
C LEU A 57 -18.16 14.18 28.78
N LYS A 58 -17.46 15.33 28.82
CA LYS A 58 -17.18 16.06 30.06
C LYS A 58 -18.45 16.65 30.66
N GLU A 59 -19.28 17.28 29.85
CA GLU A 59 -20.59 17.84 30.24
C GLU A 59 -21.53 16.74 30.74
N SER A 60 -21.43 15.54 30.18
CA SER A 60 -22.19 14.36 30.61
C SER A 60 -21.64 13.67 31.86
N ASN A 61 -20.60 14.21 32.51
CA ASN A 61 -19.91 13.59 33.67
C ASN A 61 -19.38 12.17 33.40
N LEU A 62 -18.95 11.88 32.17
CA LEU A 62 -18.46 10.55 31.77
C LEU A 62 -16.93 10.43 31.76
N LEU A 63 -16.20 11.52 32.04
CA LEU A 63 -14.73 11.56 32.02
C LEU A 63 -14.14 11.60 33.44
N GLU A 64 -12.95 11.01 33.61
CA GLU A 64 -12.18 11.18 34.84
C GLU A 64 -11.79 12.67 35.05
N PRO A 65 -11.72 13.19 36.30
CA PRO A 65 -11.44 14.60 36.57
C PRO A 65 -10.15 15.15 35.94
N LYS A 66 -9.13 14.30 35.77
CA LYS A 66 -7.83 14.64 35.16
C LYS A 66 -7.85 14.76 33.63
N THR A 67 -8.96 14.41 32.98
CA THR A 67 -9.09 14.38 31.52
C THR A 67 -9.20 15.81 30.97
N LYS A 68 -8.39 16.14 29.95
CA LYS A 68 -8.29 17.50 29.39
C LYS A 68 -8.89 17.54 28.00
N VAL A 69 -9.99 18.28 27.83
CA VAL A 69 -10.61 18.55 26.52
C VAL A 69 -9.63 19.27 25.59
N SER A 70 -8.89 20.25 26.12
CA SER A 70 -7.90 21.04 25.38
C SER A 70 -6.67 20.25 24.90
N PHE A 71 -6.49 19.00 25.37
CA PHE A 71 -5.43 18.11 24.89
C PHE A 71 -5.48 17.95 23.37
N TYR A 72 -6.70 17.83 22.80
CA TYR A 72 -6.88 17.55 21.38
C TYR A 72 -6.44 18.67 20.44
N ARG A 73 -6.31 19.91 20.94
CA ARG A 73 -5.78 21.05 20.16
C ARG A 73 -4.32 20.83 19.76
N ASN A 74 -3.53 20.19 20.62
CA ASN A 74 -2.09 19.96 20.46
C ASN A 74 -1.70 18.49 20.71
N ARG A 75 -2.57 17.54 20.34
CA ARG A 75 -2.36 16.10 20.60
C ARG A 75 -1.07 15.54 20.00
N GLU A 76 -0.59 16.15 18.92
CA GLU A 76 0.64 15.79 18.22
C GLU A 76 1.92 16.31 18.86
N MET A 77 1.83 17.15 19.90
CA MET A 77 2.96 17.90 20.47
C MET A 77 4.15 17.00 20.83
N LYS A 78 3.87 15.80 21.36
CA LYS A 78 4.85 14.76 21.69
C LYS A 78 5.74 14.37 20.49
N PHE A 79 5.18 14.36 19.29
CA PHE A 79 5.88 13.95 18.07
C PHE A 79 6.51 15.10 17.28
N ARG A 80 6.12 16.36 17.55
CA ARG A 80 6.64 17.54 16.82
C ARG A 80 8.17 17.63 16.85
N GLN A 81 8.78 17.26 17.97
CA GLN A 81 10.23 17.28 18.17
C GLN A 81 11.02 16.43 17.17
N TYR A 82 10.39 15.43 16.54
CA TYR A 82 11.05 14.53 15.59
C TYR A 82 11.06 15.05 14.15
N PHE A 83 10.40 16.18 13.88
CA PHE A 83 10.23 16.69 12.53
C PHE A 83 10.78 18.11 12.39
N SER A 84 11.26 18.42 11.19
CA SER A 84 11.68 19.76 10.80
C SER A 84 11.26 20.03 9.36
N LYS A 85 11.22 21.31 9.00
CA LYS A 85 10.88 21.76 7.66
C LYS A 85 12.06 22.46 7.02
N ASP A 86 12.45 21.97 5.85
CA ASP A 86 13.32 22.70 4.93
C ASP A 86 12.44 23.66 4.14
N GLU A 87 12.49 24.94 4.51
CA GLU A 87 11.70 26.00 3.85
C GLU A 87 12.12 26.22 2.40
N VAL A 88 13.40 26.08 2.08
CA VAL A 88 13.93 26.29 0.73
C VAL A 88 13.37 25.25 -0.23
N HIS A 89 13.33 24.00 0.19
CA HIS A 89 12.88 22.88 -0.65
C HIS A 89 11.43 22.48 -0.39
N SER A 90 10.74 23.14 0.55
CA SER A 90 9.38 22.81 0.98
C SER A 90 9.23 21.34 1.38
N LEU A 91 10.21 20.81 2.12
CA LEU A 91 10.27 19.42 2.55
C LEU A 91 10.15 19.32 4.08
N VAL A 92 9.14 18.61 4.55
CA VAL A 92 9.06 18.18 5.95
C VAL A 92 9.73 16.83 6.08
N TYR A 93 10.63 16.67 7.04
CA TYR A 93 11.40 15.45 7.22
C TYR A 93 11.62 15.12 8.70
N CYS A 94 11.83 13.85 9.00
CA CYS A 94 12.16 13.37 10.33
C CYS A 94 13.66 13.57 10.61
N THR A 95 13.99 14.24 11.71
CA THR A 95 15.37 14.54 12.14
C THR A 95 15.99 13.44 13.00
N ASN A 96 15.17 12.60 13.63
CA ASN A 96 15.62 11.50 14.48
C ASN A 96 14.73 10.27 14.29
N ILE A 97 15.03 9.48 13.25
CA ILE A 97 14.27 8.28 12.87
C ILE A 97 14.23 7.26 14.01
N LYS A 98 15.39 6.98 14.63
CA LYS A 98 15.49 6.02 15.73
C LYS A 98 14.62 6.45 16.92
N GLY A 99 14.68 7.72 17.28
CA GLY A 99 13.86 8.31 18.34
C GLY A 99 12.37 8.21 18.03
N LEU A 100 11.95 8.60 16.82
CA LEU A 100 10.55 8.52 16.41
C LEU A 100 9.99 7.09 16.49
N ILE A 101 10.73 6.11 15.97
CA ILE A 101 10.30 4.71 16.01
C ILE A 101 10.29 4.17 17.44
N ASN A 102 11.29 4.52 18.25
CA ASN A 102 11.34 4.12 19.66
C ASN A 102 10.26 4.78 20.52
N GLU A 103 9.80 5.97 20.14
CA GLU A 103 8.66 6.65 20.76
C GLU A 103 7.34 5.91 20.48
N LEU A 104 7.18 5.37 19.27
CA LEU A 104 6.02 4.55 18.91
C LEU A 104 6.08 3.18 19.59
N LYS A 105 7.27 2.59 19.68
CA LYS A 105 7.51 1.33 20.38
C LYS A 105 8.96 1.26 20.86
N PRO A 106 9.22 1.18 22.18
CA PRO A 106 10.58 1.11 22.70
C PRO A 106 11.38 -0.03 22.10
N ASN A 107 12.66 0.24 21.78
CA ASN A 107 13.63 -0.73 21.23
C ASN A 107 13.19 -1.40 19.92
N CYS A 108 12.36 -0.74 19.11
CA CYS A 108 11.83 -1.30 17.87
C CYS A 108 12.70 -1.01 16.63
N TYR A 109 13.66 -0.08 16.73
CA TYR A 109 14.43 0.36 15.58
C TYR A 109 15.78 -0.36 15.43
N ASP A 110 15.88 -1.17 14.37
CA ASP A 110 17.14 -1.65 13.78
C ASP A 110 17.06 -1.45 12.26
N ALA A 111 17.99 -0.70 11.67
CA ALA A 111 17.94 -0.36 10.24
C ALA A 111 17.74 -1.57 9.31
N LYS A 112 18.28 -2.75 9.65
CA LYS A 112 18.15 -3.96 8.82
C LYS A 112 16.72 -4.51 8.74
N ASP A 113 15.88 -4.16 9.71
CA ASP A 113 14.50 -4.63 9.81
C ASP A 113 13.51 -3.71 9.09
N TRP A 114 14.02 -2.59 8.53
CA TRP A 114 13.20 -1.60 7.85
C TRP A 114 13.66 -1.37 6.40
N ARG A 115 12.72 -0.94 5.58
CA ARG A 115 12.95 -0.46 4.22
C ARG A 115 12.30 0.90 4.03
N VAL A 116 12.87 1.71 3.14
CA VAL A 116 12.28 2.98 2.74
C VAL A 116 11.45 2.80 1.48
N PHE A 117 10.19 3.22 1.55
CA PHE A 117 9.32 3.37 0.40
C PHE A 117 9.28 4.82 -0.02
N ILE A 118 9.73 5.11 -1.24
CA ILE A 118 9.63 6.43 -1.84
C ILE A 118 8.59 6.36 -2.93
N ASP A 119 7.55 7.16 -2.77
CA ASP A 119 6.51 7.32 -3.77
C ASP A 119 6.33 8.78 -4.11
N SER A 120 5.92 8.98 -5.35
CA SER A 120 5.66 10.30 -5.88
C SER A 120 4.40 10.28 -6.72
N SER A 121 3.68 11.38 -6.61
CA SER A 121 2.54 11.70 -7.46
C SER A 121 2.79 13.08 -8.07
N LYS A 122 1.92 13.48 -9.01
CA LYS A 122 1.92 14.85 -9.54
C LYS A 122 1.83 15.94 -8.46
N ARG A 123 1.36 15.60 -7.25
CA ARG A 123 1.06 16.55 -6.18
C ARG A 123 1.93 16.36 -4.95
N SER A 124 2.75 15.31 -4.85
CA SER A 124 3.54 15.05 -3.64
C SER A 124 4.65 14.04 -3.84
N ILE A 125 5.71 14.20 -3.07
CA ILE A 125 6.74 13.19 -2.79
C ILE A 125 6.62 12.76 -1.34
N LYS A 126 6.69 11.45 -1.10
CA LYS A 126 6.54 10.85 0.22
C LYS A 126 7.63 9.81 0.42
N ALA A 127 8.33 9.89 1.55
CA ALA A 127 9.21 8.84 2.03
C ALA A 127 8.61 8.23 3.29
N VAL A 128 8.51 6.91 3.32
CA VAL A 128 7.81 6.16 4.35
C VAL A 128 8.68 5.00 4.78
N LEU A 129 8.84 4.81 6.08
CA LEU A 129 9.52 3.67 6.64
C LEU A 129 8.54 2.50 6.78
N LEU A 130 8.90 1.34 6.22
CA LEU A 130 8.11 0.12 6.26
C LEU A 130 8.91 -0.99 6.94
N HIS A 131 8.33 -1.66 7.93
CA HIS A 131 8.97 -2.82 8.56
C HIS A 131 8.95 -4.02 7.61
N ASN A 132 10.05 -4.78 7.55
CA ASN A 132 10.25 -5.87 6.59
C ASN A 132 9.23 -7.01 6.72
N THR A 133 8.65 -7.22 7.90
CA THR A 133 7.58 -8.23 8.12
C THR A 133 6.15 -7.70 7.93
N ASN A 134 6.00 -6.41 7.59
CA ASN A 134 4.70 -5.73 7.52
C ASN A 134 3.84 -5.82 8.80
N VAL A 135 4.44 -6.16 9.95
CA VAL A 135 3.73 -6.19 11.24
C VAL A 135 3.41 -4.77 11.70
N TYR A 136 4.32 -3.82 11.47
CA TYR A 136 4.13 -2.44 11.93
C TYR A 136 3.46 -1.50 10.92
N ALA A 137 2.84 -0.47 11.49
CA ALA A 137 2.80 0.91 11.02
C ALA A 137 3.75 1.34 9.89
N PRO A 138 3.32 1.73 8.66
CA PRO A 138 4.08 2.67 7.86
C PRO A 138 4.23 3.97 8.63
N VAL A 139 5.47 4.42 8.80
CA VAL A 139 5.78 5.68 9.49
C VAL A 139 6.27 6.68 8.47
N PRO A 140 5.59 7.83 8.30
CA PRO A 140 6.02 8.84 7.35
C PRO A 140 7.28 9.53 7.88
N ILE A 141 8.32 9.59 7.06
CA ILE A 141 9.63 10.16 7.44
C ILE A 141 10.03 11.37 6.58
N ALA A 142 9.42 11.53 5.41
CA ALA A 142 9.48 12.78 4.67
C ALA A 142 8.23 13.00 3.81
N HIS A 143 7.84 14.26 3.65
CA HIS A 143 6.69 14.65 2.85
C HIS A 143 6.90 16.05 2.26
N SER A 144 6.54 16.18 0.99
CA SER A 144 6.48 17.47 0.30
C SER A 144 5.37 17.43 -0.74
N THR A 145 4.63 18.52 -0.93
CA THR A 145 3.68 18.71 -2.05
C THR A 145 4.22 19.57 -3.19
N VAL A 146 5.37 20.20 -2.99
CA VAL A 146 5.96 21.13 -3.97
C VAL A 146 7.05 20.45 -4.79
N MET A 147 7.89 19.64 -4.14
CA MET A 147 8.97 18.91 -4.81
C MET A 147 8.43 18.04 -5.94
N GLN A 148 9.12 18.13 -7.07
CA GLN A 148 8.88 17.32 -8.27
C GLN A 148 9.81 16.11 -8.31
N GLU A 149 9.44 15.11 -9.09
CA GLU A 149 10.23 13.90 -9.39
C GLU A 149 11.49 14.23 -10.20
N LYS A 150 12.48 14.83 -9.54
CA LYS A 150 13.76 15.24 -10.12
C LYS A 150 14.91 14.65 -9.31
N TYR A 151 16.03 14.40 -9.98
CA TYR A 151 17.24 13.86 -9.35
C TYR A 151 17.69 14.69 -8.14
N VAL A 152 17.81 16.01 -8.30
CA VAL A 152 18.23 16.94 -7.24
C VAL A 152 17.31 16.85 -6.01
N ASN A 153 16.00 16.72 -6.24
CA ASN A 153 15.03 16.60 -5.16
C ASN A 153 15.14 15.26 -4.42
N MET A 154 15.42 14.17 -5.13
CA MET A 154 15.68 12.88 -4.48
C MET A 154 16.98 12.90 -3.66
N ASP A 155 18.02 13.58 -4.15
CA ASP A 155 19.29 13.75 -3.42
C ASP A 155 19.07 14.54 -2.12
N ILE A 156 18.34 15.66 -2.18
CA ILE A 156 17.96 16.44 -0.99
C ILE A 156 17.17 15.58 -0.01
N LEU A 157 16.15 14.86 -0.48
CA LEU A 157 15.33 13.99 0.36
C LEU A 157 16.18 12.96 1.10
N LEU A 158 17.05 12.23 0.39
CA LEU A 158 17.90 11.19 0.98
C LEU A 158 18.92 11.76 1.98
N LYS A 159 19.48 12.95 1.71
CA LYS A 159 20.36 13.64 2.65
C LYS A 159 19.63 14.06 3.92
N LYS A 160 18.41 14.57 3.80
CA LYS A 160 17.62 15.05 4.95
C LYS A 160 17.16 13.94 5.89
N ILE A 161 16.88 12.75 5.37
CA ILE A 161 16.54 11.57 6.19
C ILE A 161 17.78 10.74 6.58
N ASP A 162 18.98 11.26 6.37
CA ASP A 162 20.26 10.62 6.65
C ASP A 162 20.36 9.17 6.13
N TYR A 163 19.93 8.95 4.87
CA TYR A 163 19.85 7.60 4.29
C TYR A 163 21.16 6.82 4.38
N LYS A 164 22.31 7.50 4.27
CA LYS A 164 23.63 6.85 4.27
C LYS A 164 23.97 6.17 5.59
N THR A 165 23.46 6.67 6.72
CA THR A 165 23.67 6.04 8.03
C THR A 165 22.86 4.76 8.19
N HIS A 166 21.74 4.66 7.49
CA HIS A 166 20.79 3.57 7.65
C HIS A 166 20.90 2.50 6.56
N GLU A 167 21.24 2.91 5.34
CA GLU A 167 21.37 2.06 4.15
C GLU A 167 20.21 1.09 3.95
N TRP A 168 18.97 1.55 4.20
CA TRP A 168 17.77 0.75 4.05
C TRP A 168 17.66 0.19 2.63
N GLN A 169 17.02 -0.97 2.51
CA GLN A 169 16.46 -1.36 1.22
C GLN A 169 15.46 -0.31 0.74
N VAL A 170 15.41 -0.09 -0.57
CA VAL A 170 14.59 0.95 -1.21
C VAL A 170 13.56 0.30 -2.11
N CYS A 171 12.29 0.68 -1.93
CA CYS A 171 11.23 0.34 -2.86
C CYS A 171 10.46 1.58 -3.31
N GLY A 172 9.93 1.56 -4.52
CA GLY A 172 9.29 2.72 -5.13
C GLY A 172 8.75 2.37 -6.51
N ASP A 173 7.96 3.25 -7.12
CA ASP A 173 7.65 3.09 -8.56
C ASP A 173 8.95 3.00 -9.36
N LEU A 174 8.94 2.26 -10.48
CA LEU A 174 10.14 2.10 -11.30
C LEU A 174 10.73 3.46 -11.73
N LYS A 175 9.89 4.48 -11.94
CA LYS A 175 10.35 5.83 -12.26
C LYS A 175 11.19 6.44 -11.13
N ILE A 176 10.74 6.32 -9.88
CA ILE A 176 11.53 6.75 -8.72
C ILE A 176 12.84 5.97 -8.66
N LEU A 177 12.80 4.64 -8.82
CA LEU A 177 14.01 3.81 -8.79
C LEU A 177 14.98 4.20 -9.91
N THR A 178 14.50 4.50 -11.11
CA THR A 178 15.30 5.02 -12.24
C THR A 178 16.00 6.33 -11.87
N ILE A 179 15.30 7.27 -11.24
CA ILE A 179 15.90 8.55 -10.79
C ILE A 179 16.98 8.30 -9.73
N LEU A 180 16.68 7.45 -8.74
CA LEU A 180 17.62 7.11 -7.66
C LEU A 180 18.89 6.43 -8.18
N LEU A 181 18.78 5.64 -9.25
CA LEU A 181 19.90 4.99 -9.92
C LEU A 181 20.62 5.90 -10.93
N GLY A 182 20.22 7.17 -11.03
CA GLY A 182 20.83 8.15 -11.94
C GLY A 182 20.58 7.86 -13.42
N GLN A 183 19.61 7.00 -13.73
CA GLN A 183 19.28 6.62 -15.10
C GLN A 183 18.32 7.62 -15.75
N GLN A 184 18.42 7.75 -17.06
CA GLN A 184 17.50 8.53 -17.88
C GLN A 184 16.12 7.87 -17.86
N SER A 185 15.10 8.68 -17.58
CA SER A 185 13.68 8.27 -17.67
C SER A 185 13.19 8.20 -19.11
N GLY A 186 12.09 7.49 -19.35
CA GLY A 186 11.46 7.37 -20.67
C GLY A 186 11.90 6.13 -21.45
N PHE A 187 11.71 6.17 -22.78
CA PHE A 187 11.98 5.03 -23.67
C PHE A 187 13.46 4.94 -24.06
N THR A 188 14.28 4.48 -23.13
CA THR A 188 15.72 4.31 -23.32
C THR A 188 16.06 2.94 -23.91
N LYS A 189 17.20 2.84 -24.62
CA LYS A 189 17.68 1.57 -25.21
C LYS A 189 18.01 0.53 -24.14
N PHE A 190 18.64 0.93 -23.03
CA PHE A 190 19.11 0.02 -21.97
C PHE A 190 18.46 0.30 -20.60
N PRO A 191 17.12 0.16 -20.46
CA PRO A 191 16.41 0.61 -19.26
C PRO A 191 16.65 -0.27 -18.04
N CYS A 192 17.18 -1.48 -18.20
CA CYS A 192 17.49 -2.37 -17.09
C CYS A 192 18.74 -1.87 -16.33
N TYR A 193 18.65 -1.81 -15.01
CA TYR A 193 19.77 -1.45 -14.14
C TYR A 193 20.66 -2.64 -13.76
N LEU A 194 20.24 -3.87 -14.08
CA LEU A 194 20.96 -5.11 -13.76
C LEU A 194 21.77 -5.64 -14.94
N CYS A 195 21.31 -5.40 -16.18
CA CYS A 195 21.99 -5.83 -17.39
C CYS A 195 21.79 -4.85 -18.55
N LEU A 196 22.50 -5.07 -19.64
CA LEU A 196 22.40 -4.31 -20.90
C LEU A 196 21.32 -4.90 -21.82
N TRP A 197 20.12 -5.12 -21.27
CA TRP A 197 18.94 -5.52 -22.04
C TRP A 197 18.53 -4.41 -23.01
N ASP A 198 18.56 -4.71 -24.32
CA ASP A 198 18.18 -3.78 -25.37
C ASP A 198 16.65 -3.80 -25.55
N SER A 199 15.97 -2.78 -25.04
CA SER A 199 14.51 -2.66 -25.11
C SER A 199 13.97 -2.47 -26.55
N ARG A 200 14.85 -2.15 -27.50
CA ARG A 200 14.50 -1.91 -28.90
C ARG A 200 14.61 -3.19 -29.75
N ASP A 201 15.34 -4.18 -29.27
CA ASP A 201 15.60 -5.46 -29.95
C ASP A 201 14.45 -6.47 -29.80
N ARG A 202 13.27 -6.11 -30.30
CA ARG A 202 12.02 -6.87 -30.09
C ARG A 202 12.07 -8.31 -30.60
N GLU A 203 12.83 -8.55 -31.67
CA GLU A 203 12.94 -9.86 -32.31
C GLU A 203 13.65 -10.87 -31.39
N ASN A 204 14.64 -10.42 -30.63
CA ASN A 204 15.45 -11.29 -29.79
C ASN A 204 14.98 -11.36 -28.33
N HIS A 205 13.97 -10.59 -27.91
CA HIS A 205 13.52 -10.54 -26.50
C HIS A 205 13.13 -11.90 -25.91
N TYR A 206 12.57 -12.81 -26.71
CA TYR A 206 12.19 -14.16 -26.25
C TYR A 206 13.21 -15.25 -26.61
N VAL A 207 14.20 -14.93 -27.45
CA VAL A 207 15.23 -15.87 -27.93
C VAL A 207 16.50 -15.75 -27.09
N LYS A 208 16.96 -14.51 -26.87
CA LYS A 208 18.18 -14.22 -26.13
C LYS A 208 17.94 -14.26 -24.62
N ARG A 209 18.49 -15.28 -23.98
CA ARG A 209 18.42 -15.49 -22.52
C ARG A 209 19.49 -14.73 -21.75
N ASN A 210 20.67 -14.57 -22.33
CA ASN A 210 21.82 -13.97 -21.66
C ASN A 210 22.07 -12.56 -22.18
N TRP A 211 21.91 -11.58 -21.31
CA TRP A 211 22.23 -10.17 -21.57
C TRP A 211 23.48 -9.80 -20.77
N PRO A 212 24.41 -9.00 -21.33
CA PRO A 212 25.62 -8.61 -20.60
C PRO A 212 25.27 -7.94 -19.28
N THR A 213 25.88 -8.39 -18.18
CA THR A 213 25.66 -7.81 -16.86
C THR A 213 26.11 -6.35 -16.83
N ARG A 214 25.35 -5.50 -16.14
CA ARG A 214 25.75 -4.12 -15.94
C ARG A 214 26.71 -4.05 -14.76
N ILE A 215 28.00 -3.85 -15.04
CA ILE A 215 29.06 -3.83 -14.03
C ILE A 215 29.00 -2.56 -13.18
N SER A 216 28.70 -1.41 -13.80
CA SER A 216 28.58 -0.14 -13.08
C SER A 216 27.51 0.77 -13.70
N LEU A 217 27.02 1.70 -12.88
CA LEU A 217 26.14 2.79 -13.29
C LEU A 217 26.95 4.09 -13.36
N THR A 218 27.89 4.15 -14.30
CA THR A 218 28.77 5.31 -14.47
C THR A 218 28.09 6.38 -15.34
N PRO A 219 28.02 7.66 -14.91
CA PRO A 219 27.45 8.73 -15.73
C PRO A 219 28.11 8.84 -17.11
N GLY A 220 27.31 9.09 -18.14
CA GLY A 220 27.75 9.10 -19.54
C GLY A 220 27.76 7.72 -20.20
N SER A 221 27.60 6.64 -19.43
CA SER A 221 27.54 5.27 -19.96
C SER A 221 26.09 4.85 -20.27
N GLN A 222 25.84 4.45 -21.51
CA GLN A 222 24.51 4.04 -22.02
C GLN A 222 23.40 5.05 -21.68
N ASN A 223 22.55 4.74 -20.68
CA ASN A 223 21.41 5.54 -20.25
C ASN A 223 21.61 6.15 -18.87
N VAL A 224 22.82 6.17 -18.32
CA VAL A 224 23.13 6.75 -17.01
C VAL A 224 23.53 8.21 -17.20
N ILE A 225 22.79 9.12 -16.60
CA ILE A 225 22.97 10.58 -16.76
C ILE A 225 23.41 11.27 -15.46
N HIS A 226 23.24 10.61 -14.32
CA HIS A 226 23.68 11.10 -13.02
C HIS A 226 24.31 9.97 -12.21
N LYS A 227 25.08 10.33 -11.18
CA LYS A 227 25.63 9.36 -10.24
C LYS A 227 24.47 8.70 -9.47
N PRO A 228 24.46 7.36 -9.28
CA PRO A 228 23.47 6.72 -8.42
C PRO A 228 23.48 7.33 -7.02
N LEU A 229 22.29 7.66 -6.50
CA LEU A 229 22.08 8.14 -5.14
C LEU A 229 22.03 7.00 -4.13
N VAL A 230 21.70 5.80 -4.60
CA VAL A 230 21.61 4.57 -3.79
C VAL A 230 22.32 3.43 -4.52
N ASP A 231 22.83 2.48 -3.76
CA ASP A 231 23.42 1.26 -4.33
C ASP A 231 22.32 0.40 -4.98
N SER A 232 22.60 -0.10 -6.18
CA SER A 232 21.65 -0.95 -6.93
C SER A 232 21.27 -2.24 -6.18
N SER A 233 22.13 -2.75 -5.31
CA SER A 233 21.87 -3.92 -4.45
C SER A 233 20.83 -3.64 -3.36
N LYS A 234 20.59 -2.37 -3.01
CA LYS A 234 19.56 -1.97 -2.04
C LYS A 234 18.17 -1.87 -2.68
N ILE A 235 18.05 -1.95 -4.01
CA ILE A 235 16.78 -1.81 -4.72
C ILE A 235 15.94 -3.10 -4.61
N LEU A 236 14.69 -2.95 -4.16
CA LEU A 236 13.69 -4.00 -4.17
C LEU A 236 12.81 -3.89 -5.40
N ILE A 237 12.78 -4.97 -6.20
CA ILE A 237 11.92 -5.03 -7.38
C ILE A 237 10.45 -5.03 -6.94
N PRO A 238 9.63 -4.06 -7.37
CA PRO A 238 8.29 -3.84 -6.83
C PRO A 238 7.24 -4.85 -7.36
N PRO A 239 6.77 -5.84 -6.58
CA PRO A 239 5.95 -6.95 -7.10
C PRO A 239 4.61 -6.48 -7.69
N LEU A 240 4.01 -5.46 -7.08
CA LEU A 240 2.80 -4.82 -7.60
C LEU A 240 3.02 -4.27 -9.01
N HIS A 241 4.10 -3.52 -9.24
CA HIS A 241 4.31 -2.89 -10.55
C HIS A 241 4.62 -3.94 -11.60
N ILE A 242 5.28 -5.04 -11.22
CA ILE A 242 5.46 -6.22 -12.09
C ILE A 242 4.09 -6.76 -12.51
N LYS A 243 3.20 -7.05 -11.55
CA LYS A 243 1.82 -7.50 -11.83
C LYS A 243 1.06 -6.56 -12.76
N LEU A 244 1.12 -5.24 -12.53
CA LEU A 244 0.52 -4.24 -13.42
C LEU A 244 1.14 -4.28 -14.83
N GLY A 245 2.44 -4.54 -14.93
CA GLY A 245 3.14 -4.70 -16.20
C GLY A 245 2.75 -5.93 -17.00
N ILE A 246 2.49 -7.05 -16.32
CA ILE A 246 2.00 -8.27 -16.94
C ILE A 246 0.60 -8.04 -17.50
N MET A 247 -0.32 -7.49 -16.69
CA MET A 247 -1.68 -7.14 -17.13
C MET A 247 -1.64 -6.21 -18.36
N LYS A 248 -0.78 -5.19 -18.32
CA LYS A 248 -0.59 -4.28 -19.44
C LYS A 248 -0.24 -5.03 -20.73
N GLN A 249 0.72 -5.94 -20.68
CA GLN A 249 1.14 -6.68 -21.89
C GLN A 249 0.10 -7.67 -22.36
N PHE A 250 -0.59 -8.34 -21.44
CA PHE A 250 -1.71 -9.23 -21.77
C PHE A 250 -2.78 -8.48 -22.56
N VAL A 251 -3.29 -7.36 -22.03
CA VAL A 251 -4.34 -6.58 -22.69
C VAL A 251 -3.88 -5.93 -24.01
N LYS A 252 -2.59 -5.58 -24.13
CA LYS A 252 -2.04 -5.04 -25.38
C LYS A 252 -1.93 -6.08 -26.49
N ALA A 253 -1.90 -7.37 -26.16
CA ALA A 253 -1.83 -8.46 -27.12
C ALA A 253 -3.20 -9.01 -27.54
N LEU A 254 -4.28 -8.64 -26.83
CA LEU A 254 -5.64 -9.05 -27.19
C LEU A 254 -6.08 -8.43 -28.53
N ASP A 255 -6.89 -9.19 -29.26
CA ASP A 255 -7.60 -8.67 -30.43
C ASP A 255 -8.60 -7.59 -29.99
N ARG A 256 -8.50 -6.40 -30.60
CA ARG A 256 -9.33 -5.23 -30.24
C ARG A 256 -10.78 -5.39 -30.66
N SER A 257 -11.03 -6.19 -31.68
CA SER A 257 -12.38 -6.53 -32.15
C SER A 257 -12.87 -7.85 -31.55
N GLY A 258 -12.03 -8.52 -30.75
CA GLY A 258 -12.31 -9.82 -30.18
C GLY A 258 -13.22 -9.77 -28.95
N PRO A 259 -13.95 -10.87 -28.66
CA PRO A 259 -14.87 -10.95 -27.53
C PRO A 259 -14.18 -10.72 -26.18
N CYS A 260 -12.93 -11.15 -26.03
CA CYS A 260 -12.16 -10.93 -24.80
C CYS A 260 -11.92 -9.44 -24.51
N PHE A 261 -11.59 -8.63 -25.52
CA PHE A 261 -11.39 -7.19 -25.32
C PHE A 261 -12.73 -6.48 -25.15
N GLY A 262 -13.76 -6.85 -25.92
CA GLY A 262 -15.12 -6.34 -25.76
C GLY A 262 -15.64 -6.51 -24.33
N TYR A 263 -15.43 -7.68 -23.72
CA TYR A 263 -15.81 -7.91 -22.33
C TYR A 263 -15.13 -6.94 -21.35
N LEU A 264 -13.87 -6.58 -21.58
CA LEU A 264 -13.17 -5.60 -20.72
C LEU A 264 -13.77 -4.19 -20.84
N VAL A 265 -14.24 -3.81 -22.03
CA VAL A 265 -14.94 -2.54 -22.27
C VAL A 265 -16.25 -2.52 -21.49
N ASP A 266 -17.05 -3.57 -21.61
CA ASP A 266 -18.35 -3.68 -20.94
C ASP A 266 -18.21 -3.75 -19.42
N LYS A 267 -17.19 -4.46 -18.92
CA LYS A 267 -16.96 -4.65 -17.48
C LYS A 267 -16.53 -3.37 -16.77
N PHE A 268 -15.80 -2.50 -17.47
CA PHE A 268 -15.24 -1.28 -16.90
C PHE A 268 -15.67 -0.04 -17.70
N PRO A 269 -16.97 0.32 -17.68
CA PRO A 269 -17.49 1.46 -18.45
C PRO A 269 -16.90 2.80 -17.97
N THR A 270 -16.33 2.85 -16.77
CA THR A 270 -15.66 4.03 -16.21
C THR A 270 -14.22 4.20 -16.70
N LEU A 271 -13.62 3.17 -17.31
CA LEU A 271 -12.30 3.28 -17.94
C LEU A 271 -12.46 3.76 -19.38
N SER A 272 -11.70 4.78 -19.75
CA SER A 272 -11.67 5.20 -21.14
C SER A 272 -11.08 4.09 -22.02
N GLU A 273 -11.55 4.03 -23.26
CA GLU A 273 -11.05 3.07 -24.24
C GLU A 273 -9.52 3.17 -24.41
N ALA A 274 -8.96 4.38 -24.36
CA ALA A 274 -7.52 4.61 -24.40
C ALA A 274 -6.76 3.93 -23.22
N LYS A 275 -7.32 3.98 -22.00
CA LYS A 275 -6.73 3.29 -20.84
C LYS A 275 -6.80 1.77 -21.01
N LEU A 276 -7.93 1.26 -21.49
CA LEU A 276 -8.10 -0.16 -21.78
C LEU A 276 -7.12 -0.64 -22.86
N LYS A 277 -7.01 0.08 -23.99
CA LYS A 277 -6.06 -0.21 -25.06
C LYS A 277 -4.62 -0.24 -24.56
N GLU A 278 -4.26 0.68 -23.67
CA GLU A 278 -2.93 0.71 -23.05
C GLU A 278 -2.73 -0.25 -21.87
N GLY A 279 -3.76 -1.05 -21.53
CA GLY A 279 -3.72 -2.02 -20.45
C GLY A 279 -3.49 -1.38 -19.08
N VAL A 280 -4.06 -0.19 -18.86
CA VAL A 280 -3.94 0.58 -17.61
C VAL A 280 -5.01 0.12 -16.63
N PHE A 281 -4.64 -0.81 -15.75
CA PHE A 281 -5.48 -1.35 -14.69
C PHE A 281 -4.84 -1.09 -13.32
N ASP A 282 -5.65 -0.97 -12.28
CA ASP A 282 -5.20 -0.97 -10.89
C ASP A 282 -5.27 -2.36 -10.24
N GLY A 283 -4.72 -2.49 -9.03
CA GLY A 283 -4.72 -3.73 -8.27
C GLY A 283 -6.13 -4.31 -8.03
N PRO A 284 -7.11 -3.51 -7.55
CA PRO A 284 -8.51 -3.92 -7.44
C PRO A 284 -9.11 -4.48 -8.73
N GLN A 285 -8.98 -3.80 -9.86
CA GLN A 285 -9.56 -4.21 -11.14
C GLN A 285 -8.99 -5.55 -11.61
N ILE A 286 -7.67 -5.76 -11.50
CA ILE A 286 -7.05 -7.05 -11.83
C ILE A 286 -7.60 -8.18 -10.95
N ARG A 287 -7.79 -7.92 -9.65
CA ARG A 287 -8.38 -8.91 -8.73
C ARG A 287 -9.82 -9.25 -9.10
N THR A 288 -10.62 -8.26 -9.53
CA THR A 288 -11.97 -8.49 -10.04
C THR A 288 -11.93 -9.45 -11.22
N MET A 289 -11.05 -9.19 -12.20
CA MET A 289 -10.92 -10.06 -13.38
C MET A 289 -10.44 -11.47 -13.04
N PHE A 290 -9.52 -11.64 -12.07
CA PHE A 290 -9.07 -12.98 -11.68
C PHE A 290 -10.17 -13.86 -11.07
N ARG A 291 -11.23 -13.26 -10.52
CA ARG A 291 -12.38 -13.97 -9.93
C ARG A 291 -13.50 -14.18 -10.94
N ASP A 292 -13.48 -13.46 -12.05
CA ASP A 292 -14.54 -13.48 -13.05
C ASP A 292 -14.37 -14.67 -13.99
N THR A 293 -15.18 -15.72 -13.79
CA THR A 293 -15.20 -16.90 -14.65
C THR A 293 -15.87 -16.63 -16.00
N ALA A 294 -16.79 -15.67 -16.08
CA ALA A 294 -17.42 -15.28 -17.34
C ALA A 294 -16.37 -14.64 -18.27
N PHE A 295 -15.43 -13.87 -17.74
CA PHE A 295 -14.31 -13.35 -18.53
C PHE A 295 -13.52 -14.46 -19.25
N THR A 296 -13.19 -15.55 -18.55
CA THR A 296 -12.45 -16.66 -19.17
C THR A 296 -13.20 -17.39 -20.28
N ASN A 297 -14.53 -17.27 -20.34
CA ASN A 297 -15.35 -17.86 -21.39
C ASN A 297 -15.31 -17.04 -22.69
N THR A 298 -14.86 -15.78 -22.62
CA THR A 298 -14.73 -14.90 -23.79
C THR A 298 -13.39 -15.07 -24.53
N MET A 299 -12.48 -15.88 -23.99
CA MET A 299 -11.11 -16.01 -24.48
C MET A 299 -10.97 -17.13 -25.51
N ASN A 300 -10.19 -16.88 -26.55
CA ASN A 300 -9.69 -17.97 -27.39
C ASN A 300 -8.63 -18.81 -26.64
N ARG A 301 -8.20 -19.93 -27.24
CA ARG A 301 -7.25 -20.86 -26.60
C ARG A 301 -5.95 -20.18 -26.13
N LYS A 302 -5.33 -19.34 -26.95
CA LYS A 302 -4.05 -18.68 -26.63
C LYS A 302 -4.22 -17.63 -25.52
N GLU A 303 -5.30 -16.86 -25.59
CA GLU A 303 -5.65 -15.87 -24.56
C GLU A 303 -5.89 -16.55 -23.21
N LYS A 304 -6.64 -17.66 -23.21
CA LYS A 304 -6.96 -18.44 -22.00
C LYS A 304 -5.71 -19.04 -21.37
N GLU A 305 -4.82 -19.64 -22.17
CA GLU A 305 -3.53 -20.18 -21.69
C GLU A 305 -2.67 -19.09 -21.04
N ALA A 306 -2.51 -17.94 -21.71
CA ALA A 306 -1.74 -16.82 -21.17
C ALA A 306 -2.38 -16.22 -19.91
N TRP A 307 -3.70 -16.08 -19.88
CA TRP A 307 -4.44 -15.57 -18.72
C TRP A 307 -4.30 -16.50 -17.50
N GLN A 308 -4.45 -17.82 -17.70
CA GLN A 308 -4.28 -18.80 -16.64
C GLN A 308 -2.84 -18.79 -16.09
N SER A 309 -1.84 -18.72 -16.97
CA SER A 309 -0.43 -18.61 -16.56
C SER A 309 -0.16 -17.29 -15.81
N PHE A 310 -0.77 -16.18 -16.23
CA PHE A 310 -0.68 -14.91 -15.48
C PHE A 310 -1.31 -15.04 -14.09
N LYS A 311 -2.52 -15.60 -13.99
CA LYS A 311 -3.18 -15.85 -12.70
C LYS A 311 -2.32 -16.74 -11.80
N ALA A 312 -1.70 -17.78 -12.36
CA ALA A 312 -0.78 -18.66 -11.64
C ALA A 312 0.45 -17.91 -11.11
N VAL A 313 1.12 -17.07 -11.91
CA VAL A 313 2.23 -16.22 -11.44
C VAL A 313 1.78 -15.24 -10.37
N ALA A 314 0.61 -14.61 -10.54
CA ALA A 314 0.09 -13.65 -9.58
C ALA A 314 -0.22 -14.27 -8.20
N GLN A 315 -0.67 -15.53 -8.17
CA GLN A 315 -1.02 -16.25 -6.95
C GLN A 315 0.19 -16.95 -6.32
N ASN A 316 1.02 -17.62 -7.13
CA ASN A 316 2.06 -18.54 -6.66
C ASN A 316 3.47 -17.94 -6.65
N PHE A 317 3.65 -16.73 -7.19
CA PHE A 317 4.92 -16.01 -7.13
C PHE A 317 4.75 -14.62 -6.55
N LEU A 318 3.91 -13.77 -7.16
CA LEU A 318 3.68 -12.39 -6.71
C LEU A 318 2.66 -12.28 -5.56
N GLY A 319 2.20 -13.41 -5.04
CA GLY A 319 1.27 -13.52 -3.92
C GLY A 319 1.96 -13.50 -2.56
N ASN A 320 1.21 -13.85 -1.52
CA ASN A 320 1.75 -13.86 -0.14
C ASN A 320 2.75 -15.00 0.09
N LYS A 321 2.54 -16.14 -0.58
CA LYS A 321 3.41 -17.31 -0.47
C LYS A 321 4.04 -17.57 -1.83
N LYS A 322 5.36 -17.71 -1.83
CA LYS A 322 6.14 -18.08 -3.02
C LYS A 322 6.15 -19.60 -3.13
N SER A 323 5.61 -20.14 -4.22
CA SER A 323 5.64 -21.58 -4.50
C SER A 323 7.08 -22.06 -4.70
N PRO A 324 7.45 -23.27 -4.26
CA PRO A 324 8.76 -23.85 -4.57
C PRO A 324 8.97 -24.03 -6.08
N HIS A 325 7.90 -24.17 -6.87
CA HIS A 325 7.94 -24.32 -8.32
C HIS A 325 7.80 -22.99 -9.08
N TYR A 326 7.94 -21.84 -8.41
CA TYR A 326 7.72 -20.53 -9.02
C TYR A 326 8.52 -20.28 -10.30
N LYS A 327 9.75 -20.83 -10.41
CA LYS A 327 10.59 -20.71 -11.62
C LYS A 327 9.90 -21.31 -12.84
N GLN A 328 9.30 -22.50 -12.70
CA GLN A 328 8.58 -23.18 -13.77
C GLN A 328 7.28 -22.44 -14.12
N ILE A 329 6.57 -21.94 -13.10
CA ILE A 329 5.33 -21.16 -13.28
C ILE A 329 5.62 -19.88 -14.09
N VAL A 330 6.69 -19.16 -13.75
CA VAL A 330 7.11 -17.95 -14.47
C VAL A 330 7.58 -18.29 -15.90
N ALA A 331 8.41 -19.32 -16.07
CA ALA A 331 8.87 -19.75 -17.40
C ALA A 331 7.70 -20.13 -18.33
N LYS A 332 6.70 -20.85 -17.81
CA LYS A 332 5.47 -21.18 -18.54
C LYS A 332 4.73 -19.91 -18.96
N MET A 333 4.57 -18.94 -18.06
CA MET A 333 3.93 -17.67 -18.39
C MET A 333 4.68 -16.91 -19.49
N ILE A 334 6.01 -16.84 -19.44
CA ILE A 334 6.80 -16.18 -20.49
C ILE A 334 6.59 -16.86 -21.85
N SER A 335 6.59 -18.20 -21.89
CA SER A 335 6.28 -18.97 -23.11
C SER A 335 4.87 -18.70 -23.63
N ASP A 336 3.86 -18.70 -22.77
CA ASP A 336 2.47 -18.47 -23.20
C ASP A 336 2.26 -17.03 -23.67
N PHE A 337 2.94 -16.06 -23.05
CA PHE A 337 2.95 -14.66 -23.50
C PHE A 337 3.64 -14.52 -24.87
N GLN A 338 4.72 -15.26 -25.12
CA GLN A 338 5.35 -15.31 -26.44
C GLN A 338 4.38 -15.85 -27.51
N LYS A 339 3.65 -16.93 -27.21
CA LYS A 339 2.65 -17.53 -28.13
C LYS A 339 1.48 -16.58 -28.42
N LEU A 340 1.09 -15.76 -27.43
CA LEU A 340 0.10 -14.70 -27.58
C LEU A 340 0.66 -13.46 -28.31
N LYS A 341 1.96 -13.45 -28.66
CA LYS A 341 2.65 -12.31 -29.29
C LYS A 341 2.68 -11.05 -28.41
N CYS A 342 2.73 -11.22 -27.09
CA CYS A 342 2.98 -10.12 -26.17
C CYS A 342 4.36 -9.51 -26.45
N ASN A 343 4.48 -8.18 -26.33
CA ASN A 343 5.80 -7.55 -26.35
C ASN A 343 6.45 -7.67 -24.97
N MET A 344 7.76 -7.90 -24.93
CA MET A 344 8.49 -7.89 -23.66
C MET A 344 8.73 -6.45 -23.21
N ASN A 345 8.14 -6.08 -22.07
CA ASN A 345 8.51 -4.83 -21.38
C ASN A 345 9.55 -5.12 -20.29
N LEU A 346 10.11 -4.04 -19.72
CA LEU A 346 11.07 -4.13 -18.62
C LEU A 346 10.61 -5.02 -17.45
N LYS A 347 9.29 -5.05 -17.18
CA LYS A 347 8.71 -5.81 -16.07
C LYS A 347 8.64 -7.31 -16.36
N LEU A 348 8.31 -7.69 -17.59
CA LEU A 348 8.43 -9.07 -18.05
C LEU A 348 9.89 -9.50 -18.13
N HIS A 349 10.78 -8.62 -18.58
CA HIS A 349 12.22 -8.88 -18.60
C HIS A 349 12.78 -9.17 -17.20
N PHE A 350 12.35 -8.45 -16.15
CA PHE A 350 12.75 -8.79 -14.77
C PHE A 350 12.33 -10.21 -14.37
N LEU A 351 11.16 -10.68 -14.83
CA LEU A 351 10.71 -12.05 -14.56
C LEU A 351 11.49 -13.10 -15.35
N ASP A 352 11.86 -12.78 -16.60
CA ASP A 352 12.57 -13.70 -17.47
C ASP A 352 14.06 -13.84 -17.10
N SER A 353 14.73 -12.72 -16.81
CA SER A 353 16.20 -12.68 -16.68
C SER A 353 16.72 -12.39 -15.27
N HIS A 354 15.87 -11.90 -14.36
CA HIS A 354 16.30 -11.43 -13.03
C HIS A 354 15.43 -11.99 -11.89
N LEU A 355 14.94 -13.21 -12.07
CA LEU A 355 14.05 -13.87 -11.13
C LEU A 355 14.74 -14.17 -9.77
N ASP A 356 16.07 -14.26 -9.78
CA ASP A 356 16.94 -14.41 -8.59
C ASP A 356 16.99 -13.16 -7.71
N LYS A 357 16.72 -11.97 -8.28
CA LYS A 357 16.74 -10.68 -7.56
C LYS A 357 15.48 -10.41 -6.76
N PHE A 358 14.45 -11.24 -6.90
CA PHE A 358 13.23 -11.13 -6.11
C PHE A 358 13.45 -11.76 -4.72
N PRO A 359 13.08 -11.07 -3.62
CA PRO A 359 13.24 -11.62 -2.28
C PRO A 359 12.40 -12.90 -2.10
N HIS A 360 12.77 -13.71 -1.10
CA HIS A 360 12.08 -14.98 -0.83
C HIS A 360 10.60 -14.76 -0.45
N ASN A 361 10.30 -13.70 0.32
CA ASN A 361 8.97 -13.41 0.84
C ASN A 361 8.33 -12.19 0.17
N LEU A 362 7.86 -12.33 -1.07
CA LEU A 362 7.27 -11.22 -1.84
C LEU A 362 5.98 -10.66 -1.22
N GLY A 363 5.26 -11.46 -0.43
CA GLY A 363 4.09 -11.00 0.32
C GLY A 363 4.43 -9.88 1.30
N ASP A 364 5.54 -10.03 2.02
CA ASP A 364 6.02 -9.06 2.98
C ASP A 364 6.64 -7.81 2.31
N PHE A 365 7.10 -7.93 1.08
CA PHE A 365 7.54 -6.77 0.27
C PHE A 365 6.44 -6.22 -0.64
N SER A 366 5.20 -6.68 -0.49
CA SER A 366 4.07 -6.20 -1.27
C SER A 366 3.79 -4.71 -0.98
N LYS A 367 3.51 -3.95 -2.04
CA LYS A 367 3.17 -2.52 -1.96
C LYS A 367 1.79 -2.23 -1.39
N GLU A 368 1.03 -3.24 -0.97
CA GLU A 368 -0.28 -3.00 -0.36
C GLU A 368 -0.21 -2.07 0.86
N GLN A 369 0.89 -2.11 1.64
CA GLN A 369 1.07 -1.16 2.73
C GLN A 369 1.30 0.28 2.23
N GLY A 370 2.07 0.47 1.16
CA GLY A 370 2.27 1.77 0.52
C GLY A 370 0.97 2.34 -0.06
N GLU A 371 0.21 1.53 -0.81
CA GLU A 371 -1.09 1.94 -1.34
C GLU A 371 -2.09 2.35 -0.24
N ARG A 372 -2.14 1.59 0.86
CA ARG A 372 -2.98 1.94 2.02
C ARG A 372 -2.50 3.20 2.71
N PHE A 373 -1.20 3.37 2.88
CA PHE A 373 -0.61 4.58 3.43
C PHE A 373 -1.01 5.82 2.60
N HIS A 374 -1.11 5.72 1.28
CA HIS A 374 -1.63 6.84 0.48
C HIS A 374 -3.07 7.22 0.82
N GLN A 375 -3.92 6.25 1.16
CA GLN A 375 -5.29 6.50 1.59
C GLN A 375 -5.31 7.19 2.96
N ASP A 376 -4.55 6.68 3.92
CA ASP A 376 -4.44 7.25 5.27
C ASP A 376 -3.86 8.67 5.22
N MET A 377 -2.81 8.88 4.44
CA MET A 377 -2.17 10.18 4.26
C MET A 377 -3.10 11.17 3.54
N LYS A 378 -3.88 10.74 2.54
CA LYS A 378 -4.85 11.61 1.86
C LYS A 378 -5.89 12.15 2.84
N VAL A 379 -6.32 11.35 3.82
CA VAL A 379 -7.23 11.80 4.88
C VAL A 379 -6.57 12.91 5.71
N MET A 380 -5.28 12.75 6.05
CA MET A 380 -4.54 13.77 6.79
C MET A 380 -4.31 15.04 5.96
N GLU A 381 -3.90 14.92 4.70
CA GLU A 381 -3.73 16.06 3.78
C GLU A 381 -5.02 16.88 3.65
N THR A 382 -6.19 16.23 3.55
CA THR A 382 -7.49 16.90 3.50
C THR A 382 -7.79 17.64 4.80
N ARG A 383 -7.53 17.04 5.97
CA ARG A 383 -7.79 17.67 7.29
C ARG A 383 -6.99 18.93 7.50
N TYR A 384 -5.75 18.94 7.04
CA TYR A 384 -4.85 20.07 7.21
C TYR A 384 -5.04 21.14 6.13
N GLN A 385 -5.99 20.97 5.19
CA GLN A 385 -6.37 21.97 4.18
C GLN A 385 -5.18 22.60 3.44
N GLY A 386 -4.12 21.82 3.18
CA GLY A 386 -2.90 22.31 2.53
C GLY A 386 -1.86 22.96 3.46
N ARG A 387 -2.12 23.11 4.77
CA ARG A 387 -1.10 23.42 5.79
C ARG A 387 -0.28 22.18 6.11
N LEU A 388 0.64 21.88 5.20
CA LEU A 388 1.45 20.68 5.19
C LEU A 388 2.78 20.97 5.88
N ASP A 389 2.75 20.93 7.21
CA ASP A 389 3.89 21.22 8.06
C ASP A 389 4.24 20.00 8.96
N PHE A 390 5.22 20.19 9.83
CA PHE A 390 5.63 19.18 10.81
C PHE A 390 4.49 18.77 11.76
N ASN A 391 3.44 19.59 11.95
CA ASN A 391 2.29 19.22 12.77
C ASN A 391 1.48 18.12 12.12
N MET A 392 1.29 18.15 10.79
CA MET A 392 0.57 17.08 10.09
C MET A 392 1.29 15.73 10.26
N MET A 393 2.61 15.71 10.07
CA MET A 393 3.42 14.49 10.19
C MET A 393 3.45 13.97 11.63
N ALA A 394 3.57 14.87 12.61
CA ALA A 394 3.48 14.55 14.02
C ALA A 394 2.08 14.01 14.41
N ASP A 395 1.00 14.60 13.88
CA ASP A 395 -0.36 14.18 14.16
C ASP A 395 -0.65 12.81 13.53
N PHE A 396 -0.09 12.52 12.35
CA PHE A 396 -0.13 11.17 11.79
C PHE A 396 0.49 10.16 12.75
N CYS A 397 1.69 10.45 13.29
CA CYS A 397 2.34 9.55 14.25
C CYS A 397 1.50 9.36 15.53
N TRP A 398 0.86 10.41 16.04
CA TRP A 398 -0.06 10.32 17.17
C TRP A 398 -1.24 9.37 16.94
N THR A 399 -1.74 9.26 15.69
CA THR A 399 -2.83 8.32 15.37
C THR A 399 -2.42 6.84 15.48
N LEU A 400 -1.11 6.55 15.43
CA LEU A 400 -0.58 5.19 15.48
C LEU A 400 -0.47 4.65 16.92
N GLU A 401 -0.39 5.52 17.92
CA GLU A 401 -0.25 5.09 19.32
C GLU A 401 -1.50 4.38 19.86
N ARG A 402 -1.31 3.51 20.84
CA ARG A 402 -2.38 2.97 21.70
C ARG A 402 -1.95 3.09 23.14
N GLU A 403 -2.80 3.68 23.97
CA GLU A 403 -2.47 3.99 25.37
C GLU A 403 -3.17 3.04 26.35
N SER A 404 -4.30 2.46 25.96
CA SER A 404 -5.04 1.55 26.82
C SER A 404 -4.63 0.09 26.58
N ALA A 405 -4.31 -0.62 27.66
CA ALA A 405 -4.15 -2.07 27.67
C ALA A 405 -5.50 -2.83 27.57
N GLU A 406 -6.64 -2.15 27.66
CA GLU A 406 -7.96 -2.79 27.63
C GLU A 406 -8.34 -3.20 26.19
N SER A 407 -8.06 -4.46 25.83
CA SER A 407 -8.54 -5.08 24.60
C SER A 407 -10.07 -5.29 24.65
N ARG A 408 -10.86 -4.26 24.35
CA ARG A 408 -12.32 -4.41 24.25
C ARG A 408 -12.65 -5.11 22.93
N LYS A 409 -13.34 -6.26 22.98
CA LYS A 409 -13.94 -6.88 21.79
C LYS A 409 -14.96 -5.89 21.22
N ARG A 410 -14.68 -5.30 20.06
CA ARG A 410 -15.58 -4.35 19.39
C ARG A 410 -16.31 -5.04 18.24
N LYS A 411 -17.60 -4.76 18.09
CA LYS A 411 -18.42 -5.24 16.97
C LYS A 411 -17.95 -4.69 15.61
N ARG A 412 -17.26 -3.53 15.60
CA ARG A 412 -16.79 -2.85 14.40
C ARG A 412 -15.30 -2.57 14.48
N THR A 413 -14.60 -2.72 13.35
CA THR A 413 -13.18 -2.44 13.23
C THR A 413 -12.92 -0.94 13.32
N SER A 414 -11.79 -0.59 13.93
CA SER A 414 -11.29 0.79 13.97
C SER A 414 -11.15 1.37 12.56
N LEU A 415 -11.25 2.69 12.40
CA LEU A 415 -10.96 3.38 11.14
C LEU A 415 -9.45 3.52 10.91
N HIS A 416 -8.67 3.89 11.94
CA HIS A 416 -7.20 3.99 11.86
C HIS A 416 -6.48 2.80 12.48
N ARG A 417 -5.40 2.34 11.84
CA ARG A 417 -4.54 1.28 12.38
C ARG A 417 -3.74 1.80 13.57
N SER A 418 -3.42 0.93 14.53
CA SER A 418 -2.33 1.22 15.47
C SER A 418 -0.99 0.90 14.80
N PHE A 419 0.09 1.26 15.48
CA PHE A 419 1.43 0.89 15.08
C PHE A 419 1.62 -0.63 15.04
N GLU A 420 0.97 -1.40 15.91
CA GLU A 420 1.19 -2.86 16.05
C GLU A 420 0.08 -3.73 15.42
N ASP A 421 -1.08 -3.15 15.08
CA ASP A 421 -2.21 -3.92 14.54
C ASP A 421 -2.01 -4.30 13.07
N LYS A 422 -1.90 -5.61 12.82
CA LYS A 422 -1.95 -6.18 11.45
C LYS A 422 -3.41 -6.33 11.00
N ARG A 423 -3.88 -5.51 10.06
CA ARG A 423 -5.14 -5.80 9.33
C ARG A 423 -4.91 -6.87 8.27
N THR A 424 -5.22 -8.11 8.62
CA THR A 424 -5.51 -9.17 7.64
C THR A 424 -6.84 -8.89 6.96
N ARG A 425 -6.93 -9.05 5.63
CA ARG A 425 -8.21 -8.95 4.92
C ARG A 425 -9.07 -10.17 5.30
N TYR A 426 -10.38 -9.99 5.40
CA TYR A 426 -11.34 -11.09 5.57
C TYR A 426 -11.18 -12.22 4.54
N SER A 427 -10.66 -11.94 3.33
CA SER A 427 -10.43 -12.97 2.31
C SER A 427 -9.37 -14.00 2.66
N SER A 428 -8.52 -13.78 3.67
CA SER A 428 -7.57 -14.78 4.15
C SER A 428 -8.10 -15.61 5.32
N ARG A 429 -9.34 -15.38 5.78
CA ARG A 429 -10.02 -16.23 6.78
C ARG A 429 -10.85 -17.34 6.16
N GLN A 430 -11.22 -17.22 4.88
CA GLN A 430 -11.98 -18.25 4.16
C GLN A 430 -11.12 -19.39 3.61
N GLU A 431 -9.80 -19.38 3.83
CA GLU A 431 -8.91 -20.50 3.45
C GLU A 431 -8.57 -21.41 4.65
N THR A 432 -9.17 -21.19 5.81
CA THR A 432 -8.88 -21.95 7.05
C THR A 432 -10.11 -22.41 7.81
N ASP A 433 -11.28 -22.43 7.17
CA ASP A 433 -12.47 -23.15 7.68
C ASP A 433 -12.85 -24.26 6.71
#